data_AF-A0A5F8A2G3-F1
#
_entry.id   AF-A0A5F8A2G3-F1
#
_cell.length_a   1.000
_cell.length_b   1.000
_cell.length_c   1.000
_cell.angle_alpha   90.00
_cell.angle_beta   90.00
_cell.angle_gamma   90.00
#
_symmetry.space_group_name_H-M   'P 1'
#
loop_
_entity.id
_entity.type
_entity.pdbx_description
1 polymer ?
#
loop_
_entity_poly.entity_id
_entity_poly.type
_entity_poly.pdbx_seq_one_letter_code
_entity_poly.pdbx_strand_id
1 'polypeptide(L)'
;MGRKTWFSIPEKNRPLKDRINLVLSRELKEPPQGAHFLARSLDDALKLTEQPELANKVDMIWIVGGSSVYKEAMNHPGHLKLFVTRIMQDFESDTFFSEIGEM
;
A
#
# COMPACT_ATOMS: atom_id res chain seq x y z
N MET A 1 -1.24 1.74 -1.28
CA MET A 1 -0.85 2.34 0.03
C MET A 1 -2.06 3.02 0.67
N GLY A 2 -2.11 3.20 1.99
CA GLY A 2 -3.22 3.91 2.66
C GLY A 2 -3.16 5.43 2.50
N ARG A 3 -4.29 6.13 2.72
CA ARG A 3 -4.42 7.59 2.63
C ARG A 3 -3.34 8.36 3.41
N LYS A 4 -3.10 7.99 4.68
CA LYS A 4 -2.09 8.67 5.53
C LYS A 4 -0.67 8.50 4.97
N THR A 5 -0.34 7.30 4.49
CA THR A 5 0.95 7.01 3.85
C THR A 5 1.15 7.82 2.57
N TRP A 6 0.11 7.99 1.75
CA TRP A 6 0.18 8.87 0.58
C TRP A 6 0.55 10.30 0.98
N PHE A 7 -0.15 10.86 1.97
CA PHE A 7 0.08 12.24 2.38
C PHE A 7 1.39 12.46 3.16
N SER A 8 1.99 11.41 3.73
CA SER A 8 3.30 11.50 4.40
C SER A 8 4.48 11.54 3.41
N ILE A 9 4.29 11.14 2.15
CA ILE A 9 5.32 11.25 1.11
C ILE A 9 5.40 12.73 0.65
N PRO A 10 6.59 13.37 0.60
CA PRO A 10 6.73 14.73 0.10
C PRO A 10 6.15 14.91 -1.30
N GLU A 11 5.51 16.05 -1.58
CA GLU A 11 4.81 16.29 -2.85
C GLU A 11 5.72 16.11 -4.08
N LYS A 12 6.97 16.56 -4.01
CA LYS A 12 7.99 16.37 -5.07
C LYS A 12 8.29 14.89 -5.39
N ASN A 13 7.92 13.98 -4.49
CA ASN A 13 8.11 12.54 -4.63
C ASN A 13 6.79 11.80 -4.92
N ARG A 14 5.69 12.53 -5.17
CA ARG A 14 4.38 11.99 -5.55
C ARG A 14 4.04 12.31 -7.02
N PRO A 15 3.53 11.34 -7.80
CA PRO A 15 3.52 9.92 -7.51
C PRO A 15 4.94 9.36 -7.38
N LEU A 16 5.07 8.20 -6.75
CA LEU A 16 6.33 7.48 -6.76
C LEU A 16 6.71 7.15 -8.20
N LYS A 17 7.86 7.66 -8.66
CA LYS A 17 8.34 7.55 -10.04
C LYS A 17 8.37 6.10 -10.53
N ASP A 18 8.05 5.91 -11.81
CA ASP A 18 8.09 4.66 -12.57
C ASP A 18 7.21 3.53 -11.99
N ARG A 19 6.17 3.92 -11.24
CA ARG A 19 5.23 3.00 -10.58
C ARG A 19 3.79 3.47 -10.73
N ILE A 20 2.88 2.51 -10.85
CA ILE A 20 1.44 2.76 -10.71
C ILE A 20 1.17 2.95 -9.22
N ASN A 21 0.61 4.10 -8.86
CA ASN A 21 0.33 4.47 -7.48
C ASN A 21 -1.18 4.37 -7.22
N LEU A 22 -1.57 3.40 -6.38
CA LEU A 22 -2.94 3.16 -5.93
C LEU A 22 -3.09 3.50 -4.45
N VAL A 23 -4.02 4.40 -4.14
CA VAL A 23 -4.33 4.85 -2.78
C VAL A 23 -5.57 4.13 -2.26
N LEU A 24 -5.54 3.68 -1.01
CA LEU A 24 -6.68 3.12 -0.30
C LEU A 24 -7.32 4.18 0.59
N SER A 25 -8.60 4.44 0.36
CA SER A 25 -9.40 5.31 1.22
C SER A 25 -10.88 5.01 1.08
N ARG A 26 -11.60 5.04 2.22
CA ARG A 26 -13.07 4.95 2.24
C ARG A 26 -13.74 6.33 2.14
N GLU A 27 -13.00 7.39 2.46
CA GLU A 27 -13.49 8.77 2.54
C GLU A 27 -13.35 9.52 1.21
N LEU A 28 -12.25 9.29 0.49
CA LEU A 28 -12.01 9.93 -0.79
C LEU A 28 -12.98 9.40 -1.84
N LYS A 29 -13.41 10.29 -2.74
CA LYS A 29 -14.28 9.95 -3.88
C LYS A 29 -13.49 9.79 -5.18
N GLU A 30 -12.32 10.41 -5.24
CA GLU A 30 -11.42 10.41 -6.39
C GLU A 30 -9.97 10.21 -5.92
N PRO A 31 -9.08 9.68 -6.78
CA PRO A 31 -7.66 9.60 -6.46
C PRO A 31 -7.12 10.98 -6.03
N PRO A 32 -6.35 11.07 -4.93
CA PRO A 32 -5.74 12.35 -4.56
C PRO A 32 -4.78 12.81 -5.67
N GLN A 33 -4.55 14.12 -5.77
CA GLN A 33 -3.74 14.72 -6.83
C GLN A 33 -2.41 13.96 -7.04
N GLY A 34 -2.18 13.49 -8.27
CA GLY A 34 -0.99 12.75 -8.68
C GLY A 34 -1.07 11.23 -8.49
N ALA A 35 -2.03 10.70 -7.73
CA ALA A 35 -2.29 9.26 -7.69
C ALA A 35 -2.98 8.80 -8.97
N HIS A 36 -2.71 7.56 -9.38
CA HIS A 36 -3.28 6.99 -10.60
C HIS A 36 -4.65 6.35 -10.32
N PHE A 37 -4.79 5.67 -9.17
CA PHE A 37 -5.99 4.91 -8.82
C PHE A 37 -6.37 5.10 -7.35
N LEU A 38 -7.66 4.90 -7.07
CA LEU A 38 -8.26 4.88 -5.74
C LEU A 38 -9.06 3.58 -5.59
N ALA A 39 -8.91 2.90 -4.45
CA ALA A 39 -9.78 1.77 -4.08
C ALA A 39 -10.23 1.90 -2.62
N ARG A 40 -11.34 1.23 -2.27
CA ARG A 40 -11.95 1.29 -0.93
C ARG A 40 -11.44 0.23 0.05
N SER A 41 -10.85 -0.84 -0.47
CA SER A 41 -10.26 -1.96 0.28
C SER A 41 -9.06 -2.52 -0.49
N LEU A 42 -8.27 -3.38 0.16
CA LEU A 42 -7.20 -4.11 -0.51
C LEU A 42 -7.77 -5.04 -1.59
N ASP A 43 -8.87 -5.74 -1.30
CA ASP A 43 -9.52 -6.64 -2.26
C ASP A 43 -9.96 -5.92 -3.52
N ASP A 44 -10.54 -4.71 -3.40
CA ASP A 44 -10.92 -3.90 -4.55
C ASP A 44 -9.70 -3.47 -5.37
N ALA A 45 -8.58 -3.17 -4.71
CA ALA A 45 -7.34 -2.82 -5.37
C ALA A 45 -6.75 -4.02 -6.13
N LEU A 46 -6.76 -5.21 -5.54
CA LEU A 46 -6.30 -6.43 -6.18
C LEU A 46 -7.17 -6.78 -7.40
N LYS A 47 -8.50 -6.73 -7.25
CA LYS A 47 -9.43 -6.90 -8.39
C LYS A 47 -9.16 -5.90 -9.51
N LEU A 48 -8.81 -4.65 -9.19
CA LEU A 48 -8.48 -3.65 -10.21
C LEU A 48 -7.24 -4.04 -11.02
N THR A 49 -6.24 -4.68 -10.39
CA THR A 49 -5.05 -5.16 -11.11
C THR A 49 -5.34 -6.29 -12.11
N GLU A 50 -6.44 -7.02 -11.92
CA GLU A 50 -6.89 -8.10 -12.81
C GLU A 50 -7.75 -7.57 -13.97
N GLN A 51 -8.19 -6.30 -13.92
CA GLN A 51 -9.01 -5.71 -14.98
C GLN A 51 -8.17 -5.34 -16.22
N PRO A 52 -8.76 -5.33 -17.43
CA PRO A 52 -8.04 -5.08 -18.68
C PRO A 52 -7.17 -3.80 -18.71
N GLU A 53 -7.55 -2.78 -17.93
CA GLU A 53 -6.81 -1.52 -17.83
C GLU A 53 -5.41 -1.70 -17.22
N LEU A 54 -5.26 -2.65 -16.28
CA LEU A 54 -4.04 -2.88 -15.50
C LEU A 54 -3.41 -4.26 -15.69
N ALA A 55 -4.17 -5.27 -16.12
CA ALA A 55 -3.73 -6.66 -16.21
C ALA A 55 -2.44 -6.86 -17.04
N ASN A 56 -2.22 -6.02 -18.06
CA ASN A 56 -1.03 -6.07 -18.92
C ASN A 56 0.03 -5.02 -18.58
N LYS A 57 -0.13 -4.26 -17.49
CA LYS A 57 0.76 -3.17 -17.08
C LYS A 57 1.43 -3.42 -15.72
N VAL A 58 0.82 -4.26 -14.89
CA VAL A 58 1.27 -4.54 -13.53
C VAL A 58 2.02 -5.87 -13.52
N ASP A 59 3.29 -5.84 -13.11
CA ASP A 59 4.09 -7.04 -12.87
C ASP A 59 4.00 -7.46 -11.39
N MET A 60 4.55 -6.64 -10.50
CA MET A 60 4.51 -6.88 -9.05
C MET A 60 3.62 -5.89 -8.31
N ILE A 61 2.87 -6.39 -7.33
CA ILE A 61 2.07 -5.59 -6.39
C ILE A 61 2.87 -5.39 -5.10
N TRP A 62 3.14 -4.13 -4.76
CA TRP A 62 3.88 -3.76 -3.55
C TRP A 62 2.98 -3.03 -2.55
N ILE A 63 2.77 -3.66 -1.39
CA ILE A 63 2.11 -3.03 -0.25
C ILE A 63 3.13 -2.20 0.51
N VAL A 64 3.04 -0.88 0.40
CA VAL A 64 3.98 0.07 1.04
C VAL A 64 3.39 0.76 2.27
N GLY A 65 2.43 0.11 2.92
CA GLY A 65 1.82 0.55 4.17
C GLY A 65 0.51 1.34 4.03
N GLY A 66 -0.06 1.86 5.12
CA GLY A 66 0.45 1.81 6.51
C GLY A 66 -0.02 0.60 7.32
N SER A 67 -0.02 0.72 8.65
CA SER A 67 -0.33 -0.36 9.60
C SER A 67 -1.56 -1.19 9.24
N SER A 68 -2.71 -0.55 8.97
CA SER A 68 -3.95 -1.27 8.62
C SER A 68 -3.86 -2.03 7.30
N VAL A 69 -3.15 -1.47 6.31
CA VAL A 69 -2.98 -2.09 4.98
C VAL A 69 -2.03 -3.27 5.07
N TYR A 70 -0.96 -3.17 5.87
CA TYR A 70 -0.09 -4.30 6.17
C TYR A 70 -0.87 -5.43 6.85
N LYS A 71 -1.67 -5.10 7.86
CA LYS A 71 -2.52 -6.08 8.55
C LYS A 71 -3.50 -6.77 7.60
N GLU A 72 -4.14 -6.03 6.70
CA GLU A 72 -5.05 -6.59 5.69
C GLU A 72 -4.31 -7.52 4.73
N ALA A 73 -3.14 -7.12 4.23
CA ALA A 73 -2.32 -7.92 3.33
C ALA A 73 -1.78 -9.20 3.98
N MET A 74 -1.39 -9.16 5.26
CA MET A 74 -0.93 -10.34 6.01
C MET A 74 -2.02 -11.37 6.24
N ASN A 75 -3.30 -10.96 6.20
CA ASN A 75 -4.44 -11.87 6.30
C ASN A 75 -4.94 -12.35 4.93
N HIS A 76 -4.40 -11.82 3.82
CA HIS A 76 -4.84 -12.20 2.49
C HIS A 76 -4.27 -13.59 2.13
N PRO A 77 -5.07 -14.51 1.57
CA PRO A 77 -4.59 -15.82 1.16
C PRO A 77 -3.59 -15.70 0.01
N GLY A 78 -2.69 -16.67 -0.10
CA GLY A 78 -1.69 -16.73 -1.17
C GLY A 78 -0.27 -16.46 -0.67
N HIS A 79 0.66 -16.29 -1.63
CA HIS A 79 2.07 -16.11 -1.30
C HIS A 79 2.36 -14.65 -0.96
N LEU A 80 2.95 -14.42 0.21
CA LEU A 80 3.35 -13.10 0.68
C LEU A 80 4.83 -13.13 1.07
N LYS A 81 5.59 -12.13 0.61
CA LYS A 81 6.98 -11.89 1.05
C LYS A 81 7.05 -10.56 1.77
N LEU A 82 7.69 -10.55 2.94
CA LEU A 82 7.91 -9.36 3.74
C LEU A 82 9.35 -8.86 3.55
N PHE A 83 9.50 -7.65 3.01
CA PHE A 83 10.79 -6.97 2.90
C PHE A 83 10.95 -6.01 4.07
N VAL A 84 11.60 -6.48 5.14
CA VAL A 84 11.67 -5.76 6.43
C VAL A 84 13.02 -5.07 6.59
N THR A 85 13.01 -3.74 6.67
CA THR A 85 14.19 -2.98 7.13
C THR A 85 14.16 -2.92 8.66
N ARG A 86 15.09 -3.61 9.33
CA ARG A 86 15.20 -3.59 10.80
C ARG A 86 16.01 -2.38 11.24
N ILE A 87 15.35 -1.44 11.91
CA ILE A 87 16.01 -0.31 12.55
C ILE A 87 16.38 -0.75 13.97
N MET A 88 17.68 -0.90 14.26
CA MET A 88 18.19 -1.44 15.54
C MET A 88 18.27 -0.37 16.63
N GLN A 89 17.25 0.48 16.72
CA GLN A 89 17.12 1.58 17.68
C GLN A 89 15.64 1.84 17.95
N ASP A 90 15.34 2.32 19.15
CA ASP A 90 13.98 2.67 19.57
C ASP A 90 13.65 4.13 19.23
N PHE A 91 12.41 4.36 18.80
CA PHE A 91 11.86 5.69 18.54
C PHE A 91 10.45 5.76 19.11
N GLU A 92 10.08 6.92 19.68
CA GLU A 92 8.69 7.19 20.03
C GLU A 92 7.81 7.06 18.77
N SER A 93 6.79 6.22 18.85
CA SER A 93 5.97 5.80 17.71
C SER A 93 4.49 5.71 18.10
N ASP A 94 3.60 6.12 17.21
CA ASP A 94 2.15 6.06 17.39
C ASP A 94 1.46 5.04 16.45
N THR A 95 2.22 4.46 15.53
CA THR A 95 1.75 3.55 14.48
C THR A 95 2.72 2.40 14.34
N PHE A 96 2.25 1.17 14.54
CA PHE A 96 3.09 -0.03 14.60
C PHE A 96 2.79 -1.01 13.47
N PHE A 97 3.80 -1.78 13.08
CA PHE A 97 3.65 -2.94 12.21
C PHE A 97 3.04 -4.11 13.01
N SER A 98 2.32 -5.02 12.34
CA SER A 98 1.76 -6.19 13.03
C SER A 98 2.87 -7.21 13.35
N GLU A 99 2.76 -7.89 14.48
CA GLU A 99 3.69 -8.98 14.82
C GLU A 99 3.79 -9.98 13.67
N ILE A 100 5.01 -10.29 13.25
CA ILE A 100 5.27 -11.36 12.30
C ILE A 100 5.31 -12.62 13.16
N GLY A 101 4.36 -13.54 12.97
CA GLY A 101 4.36 -14.82 13.69
C GLY A 101 5.72 -15.53 13.56
N GLU A 102 6.07 -16.34 14.57
CA GLU A 102 7.28 -17.15 14.52
C GLU A 102 7.23 -18.07 13.28
N MET A 103 8.32 -18.05 12.49
CA MET A 103 8.52 -18.93 11.34
C MET A 103 8.88 -20.34 11.78
#